data_AF-A0A651DP24-F1
#
_entry.id   AF-A0A651DP24-F1
#
_cell.length_a   1.000
_cell.length_b   1.000
_cell.length_c   1.000
_cell.angle_alpha   90.00
_cell.angle_beta   90.00
_cell.angle_gamma   90.00
#
_symmetry.space_group_name_H-M   'P 1'
#
loop_
_entity.id
_entity.type
_entity.pdbx_description
1 polymer ?
#
loop_
_entity_poly.entity_id
_entity_poly.type
_entity_poly.pdbx_seq_one_letter_code
_entity_poly.pdbx_strand_id
1 'polypeptide(L)'
;MPDLDTREWLLTNGLGSFASGTISDVRTRTYHGWLFAATNPPSGRTLVFSHLEASLEVSGRAIALGTNFWGHEQISPQGYKLLDSFDINPVPQWIWKQDNWQLSRQLLMPHGWGGGKNDIGSHRLLIQYRYEGSDPAILRLRLLIGDRDFHHQQKVDSGLEFSQLLAQNQVCLQAIFSGDFGTPWHLRWTQGEYQADAVWYWDYQLPFEKERGLGDREDLYSPGYLTVTLQPGDTVTLEAQTGFPDQLQSILTPEIFAAAVEAEQERLSQIFGWGENQLPTSPIWQQLLKASDQFIVYRASIAGPTVIAGYHWFNDWGRDTLIALPGLALVTQRFELAKGLLQTFGRYCRHGLIPNVFPDV
;
A
#
# COMPACT_ATOMS: atom_id res chain seq x y z
N MET A 1 -6.38 24.42 -8.99
CA MET A 1 -5.19 23.90 -8.26
C MET A 1 -3.98 24.07 -9.19
N PRO A 2 -2.74 24.16 -8.70
CA PRO A 2 -1.55 23.95 -9.55
C PRO A 2 -1.68 22.61 -10.32
N ASP A 3 -0.84 22.36 -11.33
CA ASP A 3 -0.74 21.11 -12.13
C ASP A 3 -0.47 19.83 -11.29
N LEU A 4 -1.31 19.55 -10.30
CA LEU A 4 -1.30 18.36 -9.45
C LEU A 4 -2.40 17.43 -9.92
N ASP A 5 -2.00 16.26 -10.38
CA ASP A 5 -2.91 15.18 -10.71
C ASP A 5 -3.29 14.44 -9.43
N THR A 6 -4.48 14.74 -8.94
CA THR A 6 -5.04 14.19 -7.70
C THR A 6 -5.87 12.93 -7.92
N ARG A 7 -5.89 12.36 -9.13
CA ARG A 7 -6.48 11.03 -9.34
C ARG A 7 -5.78 10.01 -8.45
N GLU A 8 -6.56 9.08 -7.91
CA GLU A 8 -6.11 8.14 -6.89
C GLU A 8 -5.79 6.77 -7.49
N TRP A 9 -4.87 6.05 -6.85
CA TRP A 9 -4.54 4.66 -7.15
C TRP A 9 -4.76 3.79 -5.90
N LEU A 10 -5.00 2.50 -6.11
CA LEU A 10 -5.24 1.52 -5.05
C LEU A 10 -4.50 0.22 -5.34
N LEU A 11 -3.86 -0.32 -4.30
CA LEU A 11 -3.35 -1.69 -4.24
C LEU A 11 -3.98 -2.41 -3.05
N THR A 12 -4.25 -3.70 -3.21
CA THR A 12 -4.91 -4.55 -2.20
C THR A 12 -4.25 -5.91 -2.17
N ASN A 13 -4.31 -6.63 -1.05
CA ASN A 13 -3.70 -7.95 -0.91
C ASN A 13 -4.70 -9.11 -0.73
N GLY A 14 -6.00 -8.88 -0.92
CA GLY A 14 -7.03 -9.90 -0.67
C GLY A 14 -7.25 -10.24 0.81
N LEU A 15 -6.61 -9.54 1.75
CA LEU A 15 -6.79 -9.69 3.20
C LEU A 15 -7.42 -8.45 3.84
N GLY A 16 -7.89 -7.48 3.04
CA GLY A 16 -8.39 -6.18 3.49
C GLY A 16 -7.32 -5.13 3.74
N SER A 17 -6.04 -5.48 3.64
CA SER A 17 -4.96 -4.48 3.67
C SER A 17 -4.86 -3.78 2.33
N PHE A 18 -4.40 -2.53 2.35
CA PHE A 18 -4.28 -1.74 1.14
C PHE A 18 -3.14 -0.72 1.19
N ALA A 19 -2.77 -0.24 0.01
CA ALA A 19 -1.94 0.93 -0.22
C ALA A 19 -2.70 1.87 -1.17
N SER A 20 -2.65 3.16 -0.91
CA SER A 20 -3.29 4.15 -1.80
C SER A 20 -2.63 5.51 -1.71
N GLY A 21 -2.86 6.33 -2.74
CA GLY A 21 -2.33 7.67 -2.84
C GLY A 21 -2.82 8.34 -4.12
N THR A 22 -2.17 9.45 -4.50
CA THR A 22 -2.45 10.16 -5.76
C THR A 22 -1.38 9.90 -6.82
N ILE A 23 -1.71 10.19 -8.08
CA ILE A 23 -0.76 10.14 -9.21
C ILE A 23 0.44 11.05 -8.95
N SER A 24 0.22 12.29 -8.51
CA SER A 24 1.30 13.24 -8.19
C SER A 24 2.04 12.96 -6.87
N ASP A 25 1.84 11.78 -6.27
CA ASP A 25 2.47 11.34 -5.03
C ASP A 25 2.19 12.26 -3.82
N VAL A 26 1.11 13.05 -3.91
CA VAL A 26 0.69 13.98 -2.85
C VAL A 26 -0.34 13.36 -1.92
N ARG A 27 -0.15 13.54 -0.61
CA ARG A 27 -1.12 13.13 0.42
C ARG A 27 -2.25 14.15 0.50
N THR A 28 -3.49 13.70 0.27
CA THR A 28 -4.69 14.56 0.34
C THR A 28 -5.77 14.05 1.29
N ARG A 29 -5.68 12.79 1.71
CA ARG A 29 -6.64 12.10 2.60
C ARG A 29 -5.93 11.35 3.72
N THR A 30 -6.67 11.08 4.80
CA THR A 30 -6.21 10.23 5.92
C THR A 30 -5.92 8.81 5.48
N TYR A 31 -6.49 8.41 4.35
CA TYR A 31 -6.41 7.07 3.81
C TYR A 31 -5.24 6.87 2.83
N HIS A 32 -4.47 7.93 2.52
CA HIS A 32 -3.28 7.80 1.68
C HIS A 32 -2.11 7.29 2.54
N GLY A 33 -1.47 6.22 2.08
CA GLY A 33 -0.45 5.49 2.82
C GLY A 33 -0.10 4.19 2.11
N TRP A 34 1.10 3.67 2.37
CA TRP A 34 1.65 2.55 1.63
C TRP A 34 1.41 1.17 2.28
N LEU A 35 1.15 1.11 3.59
CA LEU A 35 0.73 -0.14 4.24
C LEU A 35 -0.29 0.12 5.34
N PHE A 36 -1.57 0.00 4.99
CA PHE A 36 -2.66 -0.19 5.95
C PHE A 36 -2.87 -1.68 6.17
N ALA A 37 -2.37 -2.19 7.29
CA ALA A 37 -2.42 -3.61 7.66
C ALA A 37 -3.74 -3.97 8.32
N ALA A 38 -4.46 -4.96 7.77
CA ALA A 38 -5.69 -5.47 8.36
C ALA A 38 -5.39 -6.51 9.44
N THR A 39 -5.16 -6.06 10.67
CA THR A 39 -4.75 -6.93 11.80
C THR A 39 -5.78 -8.01 12.16
N ASN A 40 -7.03 -7.85 11.73
CA ASN A 40 -8.06 -8.89 11.78
C ASN A 40 -8.81 -8.98 10.43
N PRO A 41 -8.25 -9.65 9.41
CA PRO A 41 -8.75 -9.60 8.04
C PRO A 41 -10.27 -9.79 7.90
N PRO A 42 -10.99 -8.88 7.21
CA PRO A 42 -10.49 -7.67 6.53
C PRO A 42 -10.50 -6.38 7.37
N SER A 43 -10.84 -6.47 8.66
CA SER A 43 -11.01 -5.37 9.61
C SER A 43 -9.72 -5.04 10.39
N GLY A 44 -9.79 -4.09 11.32
CA GLY A 44 -8.66 -3.71 12.18
C GLY A 44 -7.50 -3.09 11.38
N ARG A 45 -7.81 -2.18 10.46
CA ARG A 45 -6.85 -1.61 9.51
C ARG A 45 -6.01 -0.52 10.17
N THR A 46 -4.72 -0.77 10.29
CA THR A 46 -3.75 0.12 10.94
C THR A 46 -2.72 0.61 9.93
N LEU A 47 -2.52 1.93 9.82
CA LEU A 47 -1.41 2.48 9.05
C LEU A 47 -0.12 2.29 9.83
N VAL A 48 0.77 1.44 9.32
CA VAL A 48 2.11 1.22 9.89
C VAL A 48 3.21 1.90 9.07
N PHE A 49 3.02 1.99 7.75
CA PHE A 49 3.97 2.61 6.84
C PHE A 49 3.26 3.61 5.94
N SER A 50 3.56 4.89 6.15
CA SER A 50 2.92 5.98 5.44
C SER A 50 3.50 6.14 4.04
N HIS A 51 4.77 6.47 3.91
CA HIS A 51 5.47 6.62 2.63
C HIS A 51 6.98 6.76 2.84
N LEU A 52 7.73 6.85 1.73
CA LEU A 52 9.12 7.30 1.74
C LEU A 52 9.22 8.72 1.19
N GLU A 53 9.85 9.61 1.94
CA GLU A 53 10.34 10.88 1.42
C GLU A 53 11.65 10.61 0.66
N ALA A 54 11.55 10.57 -0.67
CA ALA A 54 12.66 10.27 -1.55
C ALA A 54 13.38 11.55 -2.00
N SER A 55 14.71 11.50 -2.04
CA SER A 55 15.53 12.48 -2.75
C SER A 55 16.62 11.78 -3.55
N LEU A 56 16.91 12.29 -4.73
CA LEU A 56 17.99 11.80 -5.58
C LEU A 56 19.08 12.86 -5.65
N GLU A 57 20.31 12.49 -5.32
CA GLU A 57 21.49 13.34 -5.48
C GLU A 57 22.24 12.92 -6.75
N VAL A 58 22.32 13.81 -7.73
CA VAL A 58 23.05 13.61 -8.99
C VAL A 58 24.02 14.78 -9.16
N SER A 59 25.29 14.47 -9.49
CA SER A 59 26.33 15.49 -9.66
C SER A 59 26.44 16.48 -8.48
N GLY A 60 26.27 15.99 -7.24
CA GLY A 60 26.35 16.78 -6.01
C GLY A 60 25.14 17.69 -5.72
N ARG A 61 24.04 17.56 -6.47
CA ARG A 61 22.80 18.31 -6.23
C ARG A 61 21.71 17.37 -5.76
N ALA A 62 21.19 17.61 -4.55
CA ALA A 62 20.08 16.87 -3.99
C ALA A 62 18.74 17.40 -4.52
N ILE A 63 17.92 16.50 -5.06
CA ILE A 63 16.62 16.80 -5.67
C ILE A 63 15.55 16.05 -4.89
N ALA A 64 14.65 16.78 -4.23
CA ALA A 64 13.53 16.17 -3.53
C ALA A 64 12.45 15.72 -4.51
N LEU A 65 11.99 14.47 -4.37
CA LEU A 65 10.99 13.85 -5.24
C LEU A 65 9.62 13.76 -4.57
N GLY A 66 9.55 13.91 -3.25
CA GLY A 66 8.30 13.96 -2.50
C GLY A 66 7.44 15.18 -2.83
N THR A 67 6.15 15.08 -2.48
CA THR A 67 5.18 16.17 -2.62
C THR A 67 4.17 16.10 -1.49
N ASN A 68 4.05 17.15 -0.68
CA ASN A 68 3.06 17.19 0.39
C ASN A 68 2.41 18.57 0.49
N PHE A 69 1.18 18.59 1.00
CA PHE A 69 0.60 19.80 1.54
C PHE A 69 1.01 19.95 3.01
N TRP A 70 1.50 21.12 3.36
CA TRP A 70 1.79 21.54 4.73
C TRP A 70 0.84 22.66 5.14
N GLY A 71 1.00 23.17 6.38
CA GLY A 71 0.35 24.37 6.88
C GLY A 71 0.09 25.45 5.81
N HIS A 72 -1.08 26.10 5.91
CA HIS A 72 -1.51 27.15 4.97
C HIS A 72 -1.49 26.74 3.48
N GLU A 73 -1.75 25.47 3.16
CA GLU A 73 -1.84 24.95 1.78
C GLU A 73 -0.52 25.06 0.99
N GLN A 74 0.62 25.15 1.67
CA GLN A 74 1.92 25.16 1.03
C GLN A 74 2.26 23.76 0.48
N ILE A 75 2.61 23.69 -0.80
CA ILE A 75 3.11 22.45 -1.41
C ILE A 75 4.64 22.42 -1.34
N SER A 76 5.18 21.49 -0.58
CA SER A 76 6.62 21.25 -0.44
C SER A 76 6.90 19.80 -0.03
N PRO A 77 7.98 19.15 -0.50
CA PRO A 77 8.72 19.51 -1.69
C PRO A 77 7.81 19.52 -2.95
N GLN A 78 8.36 19.90 -4.09
CA GLN A 78 7.61 20.04 -5.36
C GLN A 78 7.99 18.97 -6.37
N GLY A 79 8.26 17.74 -5.90
CA GLY A 79 8.71 16.64 -6.75
C GLY A 79 7.73 16.28 -7.87
N TYR A 80 6.43 16.57 -7.70
CA TYR A 80 5.41 16.43 -8.74
C TYR A 80 5.75 17.19 -10.03
N LYS A 81 6.54 18.27 -9.97
CA LYS A 81 6.99 19.01 -11.16
C LYS A 81 8.01 18.25 -12.01
N LEU A 82 8.63 17.22 -11.43
CA LEU A 82 9.58 16.34 -12.09
C LEU A 82 8.95 15.00 -12.50
N LEU A 83 7.68 14.78 -12.11
CA LEU A 83 6.94 13.57 -12.48
C LEU A 83 6.61 13.65 -13.96
N ASP A 84 7.24 12.78 -14.74
CA ASP A 84 7.07 12.68 -16.19
C ASP A 84 5.84 11.84 -16.55
N SER A 85 5.67 10.71 -15.86
CA SER A 85 4.58 9.79 -16.15
C SER A 85 4.21 8.90 -14.96
N PHE A 86 2.96 8.41 -15.03
CA PHE A 86 2.40 7.41 -14.14
C PHE A 86 1.63 6.37 -14.96
N ASP A 87 1.84 5.09 -14.65
CA ASP A 87 1.00 3.98 -15.13
C ASP A 87 0.58 3.11 -13.93
N ILE A 88 -0.62 2.54 -13.98
CA ILE A 88 -1.12 1.62 -12.95
C ILE A 88 -0.94 0.14 -13.34
N ASN A 89 -0.63 -0.15 -14.61
CA ASN A 89 -0.49 -1.49 -15.14
C ASN A 89 0.97 -1.82 -15.48
N PRO A 90 1.47 -3.02 -15.13
CA PRO A 90 0.80 -4.06 -14.35
C PRO A 90 0.69 -3.73 -12.85
N VAL A 91 1.48 -2.77 -12.39
CA VAL A 91 1.48 -2.22 -11.04
C VAL A 91 1.68 -0.71 -11.10
N PRO A 92 1.29 0.07 -10.07
CA PRO A 92 1.58 1.50 -9.98
C PRO A 92 3.07 1.78 -10.17
N GLN A 93 3.37 2.59 -11.18
CA GLN A 93 4.70 3.01 -11.57
C GLN A 93 4.74 4.52 -11.73
N TRP A 94 5.72 5.15 -11.08
CA TRP A 94 6.06 6.56 -11.26
C TRP A 94 7.40 6.66 -11.97
N ILE A 95 7.52 7.68 -12.81
CA ILE A 95 8.79 8.04 -13.45
C ILE A 95 9.04 9.53 -13.19
N TRP A 96 10.09 9.83 -12.41
CA TRP A 96 10.65 11.19 -12.33
C TRP A 96 11.82 11.31 -13.27
N LYS A 97 11.93 12.45 -13.95
CA LYS A 97 12.94 12.64 -15.00
C LYS A 97 13.45 14.08 -15.08
N GLN A 98 14.73 14.20 -15.43
CA GLN A 98 15.35 15.39 -15.98
C GLN A 98 16.25 15.01 -17.16
N ASP A 99 16.97 15.98 -17.73
CA ASP A 99 17.74 15.79 -18.97
C ASP A 99 18.75 14.62 -18.91
N ASN A 100 19.36 14.37 -17.76
CA ASN A 100 20.47 13.41 -17.60
C ASN A 100 20.15 12.21 -16.68
N TRP A 101 18.94 12.13 -16.12
CA TRP A 101 18.56 11.04 -15.23
C TRP A 101 17.06 10.75 -15.26
N GLN A 102 16.73 9.51 -14.94
CA GLN A 102 15.39 9.02 -14.72
C GLN A 102 15.41 8.09 -13.50
N LEU A 103 14.46 8.28 -12.60
CA LEU A 103 14.22 7.36 -11.49
C LEU A 103 12.78 6.85 -11.61
N SER A 104 12.62 5.53 -11.69
CA SER A 104 11.30 4.92 -11.56
C SER A 104 11.09 4.36 -10.16
N ARG A 105 9.84 4.38 -9.70
CA ARG A 105 9.36 3.65 -8.51
C ARG A 105 8.19 2.79 -8.90
N GLN A 106 8.16 1.55 -8.43
CA GLN A 106 7.01 0.65 -8.52
C GLN A 106 6.60 0.15 -7.12
N LEU A 107 5.30 -0.07 -6.93
CA LEU A 107 4.73 -0.61 -5.69
C LEU A 107 3.90 -1.85 -5.98
N LEU A 108 3.98 -2.88 -5.14
CA LEU A 108 3.16 -4.08 -5.24
C LEU A 108 2.79 -4.60 -3.85
N MET A 109 1.54 -5.02 -3.67
CA MET A 109 1.14 -5.81 -2.50
C MET A 109 0.91 -7.25 -2.95
N PRO A 110 1.78 -8.21 -2.55
CA PRO A 110 1.54 -9.62 -2.85
C PRO A 110 0.18 -10.08 -2.31
N HIS A 111 -0.57 -10.83 -3.13
CA HIS A 111 -1.88 -11.33 -2.75
C HIS A 111 -1.74 -12.42 -1.67
N GLY A 112 -2.27 -12.17 -0.48
CA GLY A 112 -2.12 -13.05 0.69
C GLY A 112 -3.21 -14.11 0.82
N TRP A 113 -4.32 -13.99 0.09
CA TRP A 113 -5.40 -14.98 0.14
C TRP A 113 -5.24 -16.07 -0.92
N GLY A 114 -5.22 -17.34 -0.51
CA GLY A 114 -5.00 -18.48 -1.41
C GLY A 114 -3.52 -18.87 -1.59
N GLY A 115 -2.58 -18.09 -1.03
CA GLY A 115 -1.25 -18.56 -0.66
C GLY A 115 -1.33 -19.57 0.49
N GLY A 116 -0.31 -20.41 0.67
CA GLY A 116 -0.32 -21.48 1.68
C GLY A 116 -0.70 -21.01 3.10
N LYS A 117 -1.04 -21.95 4.00
CA LYS A 117 -1.57 -21.72 5.37
C LYS A 117 -0.83 -20.70 6.25
N ASN A 118 0.38 -20.28 5.89
CA ASN A 118 1.21 -19.36 6.66
C ASN A 118 1.06 -17.87 6.27
N ASP A 119 0.36 -17.53 5.18
CA ASP A 119 0.40 -16.15 4.61
C ASP A 119 -0.76 -15.24 5.07
N ILE A 120 -1.78 -15.79 5.74
CA ILE A 120 -3.01 -15.06 6.10
C ILE A 120 -2.77 -14.02 7.22
N GLY A 121 -1.67 -14.13 7.97
CA GLY A 121 -1.32 -13.25 9.09
C GLY A 121 -0.22 -12.22 8.81
N SER A 122 0.34 -12.20 7.59
CA SER A 122 1.46 -11.31 7.23
C SER A 122 1.06 -10.43 6.04
N HIS A 123 1.20 -9.11 6.19
CA HIS A 123 0.88 -8.15 5.15
C HIS A 123 2.16 -7.55 4.60
N ARG A 124 2.36 -7.69 3.28
CA ARG A 124 3.59 -7.31 2.60
C ARG A 124 3.34 -6.18 1.60
N LEU A 125 4.32 -5.30 1.49
CA LEU A 125 4.46 -4.30 0.43
C LEU A 125 5.88 -4.40 -0.12
N LEU A 126 5.98 -4.58 -1.44
CA LEU A 126 7.24 -4.50 -2.17
C LEU A 126 7.34 -3.15 -2.86
N ILE A 127 8.53 -2.58 -2.83
CA ILE A 127 8.87 -1.29 -3.44
C ILE A 127 10.12 -1.51 -4.28
N GLN A 128 10.11 -1.11 -5.53
CA GLN A 128 11.29 -1.18 -6.39
C GLN A 128 11.60 0.19 -6.96
N TYR A 129 12.85 0.62 -6.82
CA TYR A 129 13.38 1.77 -7.53
C TYR A 129 14.38 1.31 -8.58
N ARG A 130 14.36 1.94 -9.74
CA ARG A 130 15.37 1.73 -10.79
C ARG A 130 15.87 3.07 -11.28
N TYR A 131 17.20 3.19 -11.35
CA TYR A 131 17.88 4.40 -11.77
C TYR A 131 18.48 4.22 -13.16
N GLU A 132 18.21 5.18 -14.04
CA GLU A 132 18.81 5.31 -15.36
C GLU A 132 19.42 6.71 -15.45
N GLY A 133 20.66 6.82 -15.93
CA GLY A 133 21.34 8.11 -16.02
C GLY A 133 22.73 8.01 -16.62
N SER A 134 23.44 9.15 -16.70
CA SER A 134 24.83 9.18 -17.16
C SER A 134 25.84 8.95 -16.05
N ASP A 135 25.53 9.40 -14.83
CA ASP A 135 26.44 9.46 -13.70
C ASP A 135 25.90 8.65 -12.52
N PRO A 136 26.77 8.21 -11.58
CA PRO A 136 26.31 7.64 -10.33
C PRO A 136 25.43 8.63 -9.54
N ALA A 137 24.44 8.11 -8.82
CA ALA A 137 23.52 8.87 -8.00
C ALA A 137 23.47 8.34 -6.56
N ILE A 138 23.01 9.18 -5.63
CA ILE A 138 22.69 8.76 -4.27
C ILE A 138 21.18 8.92 -4.05
N LEU A 139 20.49 7.81 -3.89
CA LEU A 139 19.08 7.78 -3.52
C LEU A 139 18.99 7.74 -1.99
N ARG A 140 18.36 8.78 -1.40
CA ARG A 140 18.00 8.79 0.02
C ARG A 140 16.51 8.56 0.16
N LEU A 141 16.13 7.61 1.00
CA LEU A 141 14.75 7.19 1.26
C LEU A 141 14.48 7.34 2.75
N ARG A 142 13.81 8.42 3.14
CA ARG A 142 13.44 8.66 4.53
C ARG A 142 12.10 8.03 4.86
N LEU A 143 12.06 7.22 5.91
CA LEU A 143 10.87 6.47 6.30
C LEU A 143 9.90 7.37 7.05
N LEU A 144 8.64 7.39 6.64
CA LEU A 144 7.56 8.04 7.38
C LEU A 144 6.57 6.97 7.84
N ILE A 145 6.37 6.89 9.15
CA ILE A 145 5.66 5.80 9.80
C ILE A 145 4.60 6.34 10.76
N GLY A 146 3.65 5.48 11.06
CA GLY A 146 2.70 5.68 12.14
C GLY A 146 2.32 4.34 12.75
N ASP A 147 1.36 4.37 13.66
CA ASP A 147 0.65 3.19 14.13
C ASP A 147 -0.73 3.67 14.58
N ARG A 148 -1.65 3.74 13.62
CA ARG A 148 -2.94 4.38 13.85
C ARG A 148 -4.05 3.75 13.04
N ASP A 149 -5.25 3.81 13.60
CA ASP A 149 -6.47 3.41 12.91
C ASP A 149 -6.65 4.18 11.59
N PHE A 150 -7.10 3.49 10.54
CA PHE A 150 -7.22 4.07 9.21
C PHE A 150 -8.23 5.22 9.10
N HIS A 151 -9.19 5.35 10.03
CA HIS A 151 -10.15 6.47 10.06
C HIS A 151 -9.66 7.71 10.81
N HIS A 152 -8.58 7.59 11.59
CA HIS A 152 -8.08 8.65 12.45
C HIS A 152 -6.72 9.16 11.98
N GLN A 153 -6.35 10.38 12.38
CA GLN A 153 -5.02 10.94 12.11
C GLN A 153 -4.11 10.65 13.30
N GLN A 154 -2.81 10.50 13.03
CA GLN A 154 -1.81 10.44 14.08
C GLN A 154 -1.38 11.86 14.46
N LYS A 155 -1.15 12.09 15.74
CA LYS A 155 -0.58 13.32 16.29
C LYS A 155 0.53 12.99 17.26
N VAL A 156 1.48 13.92 17.42
CA VAL A 156 2.48 13.78 18.48
C VAL A 156 1.77 13.73 19.83
N ASP A 157 2.10 12.72 20.61
CA ASP A 157 1.58 12.50 21.96
C ASP A 157 2.71 12.05 22.87
N SER A 158 2.70 12.46 24.14
CA SER A 158 3.74 12.09 25.11
C SER A 158 3.77 10.59 25.43
N GLY A 159 2.67 9.89 25.19
CA GLY A 159 2.56 8.45 25.36
C GLY A 159 2.91 7.66 24.10
N LEU A 160 3.19 8.31 22.96
CA LEU A 160 3.52 7.65 21.69
C LEU A 160 5.03 7.69 21.43
N GLU A 161 5.65 6.52 21.50
CA GLU A 161 7.04 6.30 21.14
C GLU A 161 7.16 5.25 20.04
N PHE A 162 8.31 5.20 19.37
CA PHE A 162 8.60 4.17 18.37
C PHE A 162 9.95 3.53 18.69
N SER A 163 9.93 2.21 18.84
CA SER A 163 11.13 1.40 18.99
C SER A 163 11.67 1.00 17.62
N GLN A 164 13.00 0.93 17.51
CA GLN A 164 13.68 0.41 16.32
C GLN A 164 14.80 -0.56 16.70
N LEU A 165 14.91 -1.67 15.97
CA LEU A 165 16.02 -2.62 16.08
C LEU A 165 16.64 -2.83 14.70
N LEU A 166 17.89 -2.41 14.54
CA LEU A 166 18.64 -2.55 13.30
C LEU A 166 19.33 -3.91 13.23
N ALA A 167 19.16 -4.59 12.11
CA ALA A 167 19.86 -5.80 11.72
C ALA A 167 20.50 -5.61 10.33
N GLN A 168 21.17 -6.65 9.81
CA GLN A 168 21.77 -6.57 8.48
C GLN A 168 20.68 -6.42 7.41
N ASN A 169 20.70 -5.28 6.71
CA ASN A 169 19.74 -4.91 5.67
C ASN A 169 18.26 -4.99 6.09
N GLN A 170 17.99 -4.77 7.37
CA GLN A 170 16.65 -4.83 7.95
C GLN A 170 16.53 -3.92 9.16
N VAL A 171 15.40 -3.24 9.31
CA VAL A 171 15.01 -2.54 10.55
C VAL A 171 13.65 -3.05 11.01
N CYS A 172 13.55 -3.44 12.28
CA CYS A 172 12.29 -3.79 12.92
C CYS A 172 11.75 -2.57 13.67
N LEU A 173 10.45 -2.34 13.59
CA LEU A 173 9.76 -1.16 14.09
C LEU A 173 8.50 -1.56 14.85
N GLN A 174 8.23 -0.90 15.98
CA GLN A 174 6.99 -1.07 16.73
C GLN A 174 6.68 0.19 17.54
N ALA A 175 5.45 0.69 17.45
CA ALA A 175 4.98 1.77 18.31
C ALA A 175 4.76 1.29 19.75
N ILE A 176 4.91 2.21 20.69
CA ILE A 176 4.65 2.01 22.12
C ILE A 176 3.68 3.10 22.57
N PHE A 177 2.57 2.70 23.19
CA PHE A 177 1.49 3.55 23.66
C PHE A 177 1.40 3.48 25.19
N SER A 178 2.09 4.37 25.91
CA SER A 178 2.04 4.42 27.38
C SER A 178 2.27 3.06 28.08
N GLY A 179 3.15 2.23 27.51
CA GLY A 179 3.46 0.89 28.00
C GLY A 179 2.78 -0.27 27.26
N ASP A 180 1.77 0.00 26.43
CA ASP A 180 1.20 -0.97 25.50
C ASP A 180 1.96 -0.99 24.17
N PHE A 181 1.88 -2.09 23.43
CA PHE A 181 2.60 -2.26 22.17
C PHE A 181 1.67 -2.18 20.97
N GLY A 182 2.09 -1.43 19.96
CA GLY A 182 1.45 -1.35 18.66
C GLY A 182 1.77 -2.54 17.74
N THR A 183 1.47 -2.36 16.46
CA THR A 183 1.66 -3.35 15.42
C THR A 183 3.15 -3.50 15.09
N PRO A 184 3.79 -4.65 15.37
CA PRO A 184 5.18 -4.87 14.97
C PRO A 184 5.25 -5.05 13.46
N TRP A 185 6.30 -4.52 12.85
CA TRP A 185 6.60 -4.72 11.44
C TRP A 185 8.09 -4.49 11.18
N HIS A 186 8.55 -4.81 9.98
CA HIS A 186 9.93 -4.60 9.59
C HIS A 186 10.06 -4.17 8.14
N LEU A 187 11.13 -3.43 7.85
CA LEU A 187 11.52 -3.03 6.50
C LEU A 187 12.87 -3.68 6.17
N ARG A 188 12.96 -4.30 4.99
CA ARG A 188 14.17 -4.93 4.45
C ARG A 188 14.57 -4.25 3.13
N TRP A 189 15.84 -4.31 2.76
CA TRP A 189 16.33 -3.75 1.49
C TRP A 189 17.44 -4.58 0.86
N THR A 190 17.59 -4.49 -0.46
CA THR A 190 18.65 -5.22 -1.19
C THR A 190 20.01 -4.55 -1.11
N GLN A 191 20.04 -3.21 -1.06
CA GLN A 191 21.26 -2.41 -1.11
C GLN A 191 21.10 -1.11 -0.33
N GLY A 192 22.20 -0.63 0.25
CA GLY A 192 22.28 0.65 0.96
C GLY A 192 22.47 0.50 2.46
N GLU A 193 22.67 1.64 3.10
CA GLU A 193 22.95 1.75 4.53
C GLU A 193 21.85 2.54 5.22
N TYR A 194 21.28 1.96 6.27
CA TYR A 194 20.29 2.62 7.09
C TYR A 194 20.97 3.42 8.20
N GLN A 195 20.56 4.67 8.37
CA GLN A 195 20.99 5.53 9.44
C GLN A 195 19.78 5.93 10.29
N ALA A 196 19.86 5.64 11.60
CA ALA A 196 18.92 6.15 12.58
C ALA A 196 19.08 7.67 12.68
N ASP A 197 17.99 8.39 12.45
CA ASP A 197 17.91 9.85 12.49
C ASP A 197 16.46 10.22 12.81
N ALA A 198 16.10 9.99 14.08
CA ALA A 198 14.74 10.08 14.56
C ALA A 198 14.23 11.53 14.54
N VAL A 199 13.14 11.78 13.84
CA VAL A 199 12.52 13.11 13.78
C VAL A 199 11.01 13.00 13.51
N TRP A 200 10.25 13.93 14.08
CA TRP A 200 8.83 14.09 13.77
C TRP A 200 8.64 15.03 12.58
N TYR A 201 7.65 14.72 11.75
CA TYR A 201 7.14 15.59 10.70
C TYR A 201 5.75 16.05 11.11
N TRP A 202 5.61 17.34 11.38
CA TRP A 202 4.38 17.94 11.91
C TRP A 202 3.54 18.58 10.83
N ASP A 203 2.23 18.57 11.03
CA ASP A 203 1.27 19.38 10.27
C ASP A 203 1.19 19.11 8.75
N TYR A 204 1.26 17.83 8.37
CA TYR A 204 0.73 17.41 7.07
C TYR A 204 -0.71 17.91 6.95
N GLN A 205 -1.07 18.47 5.80
CA GLN A 205 -2.43 18.89 5.49
C GLN A 205 -3.10 17.89 4.58
N LEU A 206 -4.35 17.57 4.88
CA LEU A 206 -5.19 16.67 4.11
C LEU A 206 -6.37 17.44 3.51
N PRO A 207 -6.17 18.14 2.37
CA PRO A 207 -7.19 19.04 1.79
C PRO A 207 -8.56 18.40 1.57
N PHE A 208 -8.62 17.12 1.19
CA PHE A 208 -9.90 16.45 1.00
C PHE A 208 -10.61 16.10 2.32
N GLU A 209 -9.89 15.98 3.44
CA GLU A 209 -10.52 15.86 4.76
C GLU A 209 -11.03 17.23 5.24
N LYS A 210 -10.30 18.30 4.94
CA LYS A 210 -10.72 19.69 5.21
C LYS A 210 -12.04 20.01 4.49
N GLU A 211 -12.15 19.66 3.21
CA GLU A 211 -13.38 19.82 2.42
C GLU A 211 -14.58 19.05 3.02
N ARG A 212 -14.31 17.92 3.69
CA ARG A 212 -15.32 17.11 4.38
C ARG A 212 -15.64 17.60 5.80
N GLY A 213 -14.93 18.61 6.31
CA GLY A 213 -15.06 19.08 7.69
C GLY A 213 -14.53 18.10 8.73
N LEU A 214 -13.59 17.22 8.36
CA LEU A 214 -12.94 16.25 9.24
C LEU A 214 -11.58 16.76 9.73
N GLY A 215 -10.95 16.01 10.63
CA GLY A 215 -9.56 16.25 11.03
C GLY A 215 -8.64 16.22 9.82
N ASP A 216 -8.03 17.36 9.48
CA ASP A 216 -7.28 17.58 8.25
C ASP A 216 -5.77 17.70 8.47
N ARG A 217 -5.30 17.39 9.69
CA ARG A 217 -3.89 17.47 10.08
C ARG A 217 -3.36 16.16 10.61
N GLU A 218 -2.14 15.81 10.23
CA GLU A 218 -1.46 14.60 10.67
C GLU A 218 0.01 14.88 10.98
N ASP A 219 0.55 14.20 11.99
CA ASP A 219 1.97 14.18 12.30
C ASP A 219 2.50 12.74 12.12
N LEU A 220 3.63 12.60 11.46
CA LEU A 220 4.25 11.31 11.18
C LEU A 220 5.64 11.23 11.79
N TYR A 221 6.02 10.06 12.26
CA TYR A 221 7.34 9.83 12.81
C TYR A 221 8.28 9.31 11.74
N SER A 222 9.53 9.74 11.77
CA SER A 222 10.60 9.19 10.95
C SER A 222 11.65 8.57 11.86
N PRO A 223 11.88 7.25 11.81
CA PRO A 223 12.92 6.61 12.61
C PRO A 223 14.34 6.85 12.06
N GLY A 224 14.43 7.20 10.77
CA GLY A 224 15.69 7.32 10.03
C GLY A 224 15.49 7.21 8.52
N TYR A 225 16.58 7.02 7.79
CA TYR A 225 16.59 6.94 6.34
C TYR A 225 17.59 5.92 5.80
N LEU A 226 17.30 5.37 4.62
CA LEU A 226 18.18 4.51 3.84
C LEU A 226 18.93 5.36 2.80
N THR A 227 20.24 5.17 2.69
CA THR A 227 21.08 5.78 1.64
C THR A 227 21.61 4.71 0.71
N VAL A 228 21.36 4.86 -0.59
CA VAL A 228 21.74 3.89 -1.63
C VAL A 228 22.56 4.60 -2.70
N THR A 229 23.78 4.14 -2.93
CA THR A 229 24.58 4.57 -4.10
C THR A 229 24.15 3.74 -5.31
N LEU A 230 23.74 4.39 -6.39
CA LEU A 230 23.22 3.77 -7.60
C LEU A 230 24.13 4.09 -8.80
N GLN A 231 24.53 3.06 -9.53
CA GLN A 231 25.04 3.16 -10.89
C GLN A 231 23.89 3.18 -11.90
N PRO A 232 24.07 3.76 -13.11
CA PRO A 232 23.10 3.62 -14.18
C PRO A 232 22.72 2.15 -14.43
N GLY A 233 21.42 1.85 -14.41
CA GLY A 233 20.85 0.50 -14.54
C GLY A 233 20.60 -0.21 -13.21
N ASP A 234 21.10 0.32 -12.07
CA ASP A 234 20.89 -0.30 -10.77
C ASP A 234 19.42 -0.28 -10.34
N THR A 235 19.07 -1.32 -9.58
CA THR A 235 17.74 -1.50 -9.00
C THR A 235 17.87 -1.80 -7.52
N VAL A 236 17.06 -1.14 -6.70
CA VAL A 236 16.94 -1.43 -5.26
C VAL A 236 15.51 -1.84 -4.93
N THR A 237 15.35 -2.96 -4.24
CA THR A 237 14.06 -3.47 -3.78
C THR A 237 13.99 -3.35 -2.26
N LEU A 238 12.85 -2.87 -1.76
CA LEU A 238 12.51 -2.84 -0.35
C LEU A 238 11.26 -3.69 -0.11
N GLU A 239 11.19 -4.30 1.07
CA GLU A 239 10.05 -5.09 1.52
C GLU A 239 9.62 -4.62 2.91
N ALA A 240 8.41 -4.10 3.03
CA ALA A 240 7.76 -3.85 4.31
C ALA A 240 6.83 -5.02 4.63
N GLN A 241 6.90 -5.55 5.84
CA GLN A 241 6.11 -6.70 6.26
C GLN A 241 5.68 -6.58 7.73
N THR A 242 4.41 -6.87 8.02
CA THR A 242 3.89 -6.92 9.39
C THR A 242 4.33 -8.18 10.13
N GLY A 243 4.36 -8.08 11.46
CA GLY A 243 4.86 -9.13 12.33
C GLY A 243 6.36 -9.03 12.58
N PHE A 244 6.83 -9.90 13.47
CA PHE A 244 8.25 -10.04 13.76
C PHE A 244 8.98 -10.72 12.59
N PRO A 245 10.26 -10.41 12.36
CA PRO A 245 11.05 -11.08 11.33
C PRO A 245 11.16 -12.58 11.63
N ASP A 246 11.00 -13.41 10.59
CA ASP A 246 11.22 -14.86 10.69
C ASP A 246 12.71 -15.16 10.55
N GLN A 247 13.24 -16.00 11.45
CA GLN A 247 14.65 -16.43 11.40
C GLN A 247 14.97 -17.26 10.15
N LEU A 248 13.95 -17.87 9.52
CA LEU A 248 14.07 -18.68 8.30
C LEU A 248 13.75 -17.90 7.01
N GLN A 249 13.57 -16.58 7.09
CA GLN A 249 13.16 -15.78 5.93
C GLN A 249 14.25 -15.77 4.86
N SER A 250 13.86 -15.99 3.60
CA SER A 250 14.78 -15.95 2.47
C SER A 250 15.40 -14.57 2.29
N ILE A 251 16.62 -14.52 1.76
CA ILE A 251 17.31 -13.26 1.42
C ILE A 251 16.46 -12.47 0.42
N LEU A 252 16.28 -11.17 0.67
CA LEU A 252 15.61 -10.29 -0.27
C LEU A 252 16.52 -10.06 -1.48
N THR A 253 16.01 -10.33 -2.68
CA THR A 253 16.73 -10.09 -3.94
C THR A 253 15.89 -9.22 -4.88
N PRO A 254 16.49 -8.51 -5.85
CA PRO A 254 15.75 -7.69 -6.79
C PRO A 254 14.68 -8.46 -7.59
N GLU A 255 14.94 -9.75 -7.87
CA GLU A 255 14.06 -10.63 -8.66
C GLU A 255 12.74 -10.94 -7.97
N ILE A 256 12.68 -10.84 -6.63
CA ILE A 256 11.45 -11.07 -5.86
C ILE A 256 10.33 -10.13 -6.31
N PHE A 257 10.66 -8.88 -6.67
CA PHE A 257 9.65 -7.94 -7.18
C PHE A 257 9.08 -8.42 -8.51
N ALA A 258 9.94 -8.78 -9.47
CA ALA A 258 9.54 -9.27 -10.78
C ALA A 258 8.70 -10.56 -10.66
N ALA A 259 9.16 -11.52 -9.85
CA ALA A 259 8.44 -12.76 -9.59
C ALA A 259 7.07 -12.52 -8.95
N ALA A 260 6.94 -11.53 -8.06
CA ALA A 260 5.66 -11.19 -7.45
C ALA A 260 4.69 -10.52 -8.45
N VAL A 261 5.21 -9.70 -9.39
CA VAL A 261 4.40 -9.16 -10.50
C VAL A 261 3.92 -10.28 -11.42
N GLU A 262 4.80 -11.21 -11.78
CA GLU A 262 4.46 -12.38 -12.61
C GLU A 262 3.41 -13.27 -11.92
N ALA A 263 3.59 -13.57 -10.64
CA ALA A 263 2.64 -14.36 -9.85
C ALA A 263 1.24 -13.72 -9.80
N GLU A 264 1.16 -12.39 -9.67
CA GLU A 264 -0.11 -11.68 -9.67
C GLU A 264 -0.78 -11.69 -11.06
N GLN A 265 0.00 -11.51 -12.13
CA GLN A 265 -0.51 -11.63 -13.49
C GLN A 265 -1.00 -13.04 -13.79
N GLU A 266 -0.27 -14.06 -13.34
CA GLU A 266 -0.67 -15.47 -13.47
C GLU A 266 -1.97 -15.73 -12.69
N ARG A 267 -2.07 -15.27 -11.44
CA ARG A 267 -3.28 -15.39 -10.62
C ARG A 267 -4.50 -14.77 -11.31
N LEU A 268 -4.39 -13.54 -11.82
CA LEU A 268 -5.46 -12.88 -12.56
C LEU A 268 -5.81 -13.62 -13.86
N SER A 269 -4.79 -14.13 -14.57
CA SER A 269 -4.99 -14.92 -15.78
C SER A 269 -5.71 -16.24 -15.51
N GLN A 270 -5.42 -16.91 -14.39
CA GLN A 270 -6.13 -18.11 -13.95
C GLN A 270 -7.56 -17.82 -13.53
N ILE A 271 -7.81 -16.68 -12.85
CA ILE A 271 -9.16 -16.27 -12.42
C ILE A 271 -10.05 -15.90 -13.61
N PHE A 272 -9.50 -15.19 -14.60
CA PHE A 272 -10.28 -14.59 -15.69
C PHE A 272 -10.08 -15.26 -17.06
N GLY A 273 -9.22 -16.28 -17.16
CA GLY A 273 -9.00 -17.04 -18.39
C GLY A 273 -8.28 -16.27 -19.51
N TRP A 274 -7.41 -15.32 -19.18
CA TRP A 274 -6.77 -14.44 -20.18
C TRP A 274 -5.80 -15.14 -21.16
N GLY A 275 -5.53 -16.44 -20.97
CA GLY A 275 -4.56 -17.21 -21.77
C GLY A 275 -5.12 -18.12 -22.86
N GLU A 276 -6.45 -18.35 -22.95
CA GLU A 276 -7.02 -19.34 -23.87
C GLU A 276 -8.09 -18.74 -24.80
N ASN A 277 -7.69 -18.38 -26.03
CA ASN A 277 -8.51 -18.33 -27.24
C ASN A 277 -9.88 -17.58 -27.24
N GLN A 278 -10.15 -16.65 -26.32
CA GLN A 278 -11.40 -15.89 -26.35
C GLN A 278 -11.19 -14.37 -26.38
N LEU A 279 -11.26 -13.84 -27.62
CA LEU A 279 -11.55 -12.46 -28.06
C LEU A 279 -10.71 -11.32 -27.44
N PRO A 280 -10.42 -10.24 -28.18
CA PRO A 280 -9.91 -9.02 -27.57
C PRO A 280 -11.02 -8.46 -26.68
N THR A 281 -11.00 -8.83 -25.40
CA THR A 281 -11.78 -8.14 -24.39
C THR A 281 -11.32 -6.69 -24.42
N SER A 282 -12.26 -5.77 -24.67
CA SER A 282 -11.96 -4.34 -24.75
C SER A 282 -11.08 -3.93 -23.55
N PRO A 283 -10.10 -3.03 -23.71
CA PRO A 283 -9.22 -2.60 -22.61
C PRO A 283 -9.98 -2.23 -21.33
N ILE A 284 -11.17 -1.64 -21.48
CA ILE A 284 -12.05 -1.31 -20.35
C ILE A 284 -12.55 -2.55 -19.59
N TRP A 285 -12.81 -3.66 -20.29
CA TRP A 285 -13.25 -4.90 -19.67
C TRP A 285 -12.16 -5.50 -18.81
N GLN A 286 -10.92 -5.57 -19.30
CA GLN A 286 -9.78 -6.04 -18.52
C GLN A 286 -9.54 -5.17 -17.28
N GLN A 287 -9.67 -3.85 -17.43
CA GLN A 287 -9.59 -2.91 -16.30
C GLN A 287 -10.69 -3.17 -15.26
N LEU A 288 -11.94 -3.36 -15.70
CA LEU A 288 -13.06 -3.66 -14.80
C LEU A 288 -12.88 -5.00 -14.08
N LEU A 289 -12.37 -6.04 -14.77
CA LEU A 289 -12.08 -7.33 -14.15
C LEU A 289 -10.99 -7.21 -13.07
N LYS A 290 -9.88 -6.53 -13.38
CA LYS A 290 -8.82 -6.25 -12.38
C LYS A 290 -9.38 -5.49 -11.18
N ALA A 291 -10.10 -4.41 -11.42
CA ALA A 291 -10.70 -3.61 -10.36
C ALA A 291 -11.69 -4.43 -9.51
N SER A 292 -12.49 -5.30 -10.13
CA SER A 292 -13.45 -6.15 -9.42
C SER A 292 -12.78 -7.09 -8.41
N ASP A 293 -11.58 -7.58 -8.72
CA ASP A 293 -10.87 -8.50 -7.86
C ASP A 293 -10.32 -7.84 -6.59
N GLN A 294 -9.98 -6.55 -6.66
CA GLN A 294 -9.43 -5.78 -5.52
C GLN A 294 -10.38 -5.71 -4.31
N PHE A 295 -11.69 -5.83 -4.53
CA PHE A 295 -12.70 -5.76 -3.47
C PHE A 295 -12.96 -7.10 -2.79
N ILE A 296 -12.50 -8.20 -3.38
CA ILE A 296 -12.72 -9.54 -2.86
C ILE A 296 -11.62 -9.84 -1.83
N VAL A 297 -12.04 -10.19 -0.61
CA VAL A 297 -11.11 -10.39 0.51
C VAL A 297 -11.47 -11.58 1.38
N TYR A 298 -10.49 -12.06 2.13
CA TYR A 298 -10.66 -13.07 3.16
C TYR A 298 -11.18 -12.48 4.48
N ARG A 299 -12.14 -13.18 5.10
CA ARG A 299 -12.63 -12.91 6.45
C ARG A 299 -12.17 -14.00 7.40
N ALA A 300 -11.34 -13.62 8.37
CA ALA A 300 -10.75 -14.53 9.35
C ALA A 300 -11.81 -15.21 10.23
N SER A 301 -12.80 -14.45 10.72
CA SER A 301 -13.80 -14.96 11.67
C SER A 301 -14.68 -16.10 11.15
N ILE A 302 -14.74 -16.29 9.83
CA ILE A 302 -15.52 -17.37 9.19
C ILE A 302 -14.71 -18.27 8.26
N ALA A 303 -13.42 -17.97 8.08
CA ALA A 303 -12.53 -18.61 7.12
C ALA A 303 -13.10 -18.70 5.69
N GLY A 304 -13.51 -17.56 5.12
CA GLY A 304 -14.11 -17.52 3.79
C GLY A 304 -14.07 -16.14 3.12
N PRO A 305 -14.53 -16.05 1.85
CA PRO A 305 -14.62 -14.78 1.15
C PRO A 305 -15.63 -13.82 1.79
N THR A 306 -15.33 -12.53 1.65
CA THR A 306 -16.28 -11.42 1.74
C THR A 306 -15.90 -10.35 0.70
N VAL A 307 -16.65 -9.25 0.66
CA VAL A 307 -16.40 -8.13 -0.25
C VAL A 307 -16.33 -6.84 0.55
N ILE A 308 -15.22 -6.11 0.44
CA ILE A 308 -15.16 -4.73 0.95
C ILE A 308 -16.04 -3.85 0.08
N ALA A 309 -16.95 -3.11 0.70
CA ALA A 309 -17.95 -2.34 -0.03
C ALA A 309 -17.34 -1.15 -0.79
N GLY A 310 -16.21 -0.65 -0.31
CA GLY A 310 -15.45 0.40 -0.97
C GLY A 310 -14.24 0.81 -0.15
N TYR A 311 -13.06 0.68 -0.74
CA TYR A 311 -11.89 1.36 -0.20
C TYR A 311 -12.07 2.88 -0.39
N HIS A 312 -11.64 3.69 0.55
CA HIS A 312 -10.92 3.31 1.77
C HIS A 312 -11.84 3.07 2.97
N TRP A 313 -13.07 3.62 2.94
CA TRP A 313 -13.88 3.90 4.13
C TRP A 313 -14.65 2.72 4.70
N PHE A 314 -15.02 1.74 3.88
CA PHE A 314 -15.96 0.72 4.31
C PHE A 314 -15.25 -0.58 4.68
N ASN A 315 -15.84 -1.32 5.62
CA ASN A 315 -15.64 -2.76 5.76
C ASN A 315 -16.55 -3.48 4.74
N ASP A 316 -16.89 -4.74 4.98
CA ASP A 316 -17.88 -5.46 4.17
C ASP A 316 -19.33 -5.13 4.58
N TRP A 317 -20.17 -4.95 3.57
CA TRP A 317 -21.56 -4.53 3.75
C TRP A 317 -22.51 -5.48 3.02
N GLY A 318 -23.56 -5.88 3.73
CA GLY A 318 -24.59 -6.83 3.31
C GLY A 318 -25.18 -6.49 1.95
N ARG A 319 -25.76 -5.29 1.87
CA ARG A 319 -26.46 -4.78 0.68
C ARG A 319 -25.52 -4.66 -0.52
N ASP A 320 -24.39 -4.00 -0.32
CA ASP A 320 -23.43 -3.65 -1.37
C ASP A 320 -22.84 -4.91 -2.02
N THR A 321 -22.50 -5.91 -1.20
CA THR A 321 -22.01 -7.20 -1.69
C THR A 321 -23.05 -7.92 -2.52
N LEU A 322 -24.31 -7.98 -2.08
CA LEU A 322 -25.37 -8.69 -2.81
C LEU A 322 -25.77 -7.97 -4.11
N ILE A 323 -25.67 -6.64 -4.16
CA ILE A 323 -25.85 -5.87 -5.41
C ILE A 323 -24.68 -6.13 -6.38
N ALA A 324 -23.44 -6.17 -5.89
CA ALA A 324 -22.25 -6.35 -6.71
C ALA A 324 -22.01 -7.81 -7.13
N LEU A 325 -22.55 -8.78 -6.38
CA LEU A 325 -22.35 -10.23 -6.56
C LEU A 325 -22.48 -10.71 -8.02
N PRO A 326 -23.49 -10.28 -8.81
CA PRO A 326 -23.59 -10.72 -10.20
C PRO A 326 -22.39 -10.30 -11.04
N GLY A 327 -21.92 -9.07 -10.89
CA GLY A 327 -20.76 -8.56 -11.62
C GLY A 327 -19.45 -9.16 -11.12
N LEU A 328 -19.28 -9.29 -9.80
CA LEU A 328 -18.04 -9.82 -9.20
C LEU A 328 -17.84 -11.31 -9.48
N ALA A 329 -18.92 -12.11 -9.48
CA ALA A 329 -18.80 -13.56 -9.43
C ALA A 329 -19.65 -14.35 -10.44
N LEU A 330 -20.80 -13.83 -10.93
CA LEU A 330 -21.65 -14.60 -11.85
C LEU A 330 -21.29 -14.35 -13.32
N VAL A 331 -21.17 -13.09 -13.73
CA VAL A 331 -20.77 -12.69 -15.09
C VAL A 331 -19.33 -13.13 -15.38
N THR A 332 -18.47 -13.10 -14.37
CA THR A 332 -17.08 -13.56 -14.42
C THR A 332 -16.95 -15.07 -14.22
N GLN A 333 -18.06 -15.80 -14.05
CA GLN A 333 -18.11 -17.26 -13.87
C GLN A 333 -17.33 -17.81 -12.65
N ARG A 334 -17.06 -16.97 -11.66
CA ARG A 334 -16.43 -17.35 -10.37
C ARG A 334 -17.47 -17.96 -9.43
N PHE A 335 -18.11 -19.07 -9.83
CA PHE A 335 -19.24 -19.65 -9.09
C PHE A 335 -18.89 -20.14 -7.67
N GLU A 336 -17.67 -20.65 -7.46
CA GLU A 336 -17.21 -21.03 -6.11
C GLU A 336 -17.06 -19.80 -5.20
N LEU A 337 -16.63 -18.66 -5.74
CA LEU A 337 -16.64 -17.40 -4.99
C LEU A 337 -18.08 -16.99 -4.66
N ALA A 338 -19.01 -17.04 -5.61
CA ALA A 338 -20.42 -16.69 -5.38
C ALA A 338 -21.04 -17.55 -4.26
N LYS A 339 -20.80 -18.86 -4.31
CA LYS A 339 -21.22 -19.81 -3.29
C LYS A 339 -20.60 -19.48 -1.93
N GLY A 340 -19.29 -19.21 -1.89
CA GLY A 340 -18.58 -18.82 -0.67
C GLY A 340 -19.17 -17.55 -0.05
N LEU A 341 -19.42 -16.51 -0.85
CA LEU A 341 -20.03 -15.25 -0.40
C LEU A 341 -21.44 -15.48 0.17
N LEU A 342 -22.29 -16.25 -0.52
CA LEU A 342 -23.64 -16.55 -0.03
C LEU A 342 -23.61 -17.39 1.26
N GLN A 343 -22.66 -18.32 1.39
CA GLN A 343 -22.44 -19.08 2.63
C GLN A 343 -22.00 -18.18 3.78
N THR A 344 -21.05 -17.27 3.54
CA THR A 344 -20.61 -16.24 4.50
C THR A 344 -21.81 -15.46 5.03
N PHE A 345 -22.64 -14.94 4.14
CA PHE A 345 -23.73 -14.05 4.51
C PHE A 345 -24.86 -14.82 5.18
N GLY A 346 -25.14 -16.04 4.72
CA GLY A 346 -26.12 -16.94 5.31
C GLY A 346 -25.85 -17.27 6.78
N ARG A 347 -24.57 -17.34 7.20
CA ARG A 347 -24.21 -17.57 8.63
C ARG A 347 -24.67 -16.46 9.56
N TYR A 348 -24.83 -15.24 9.05
CA TYR A 348 -25.30 -14.09 9.83
C TYR A 348 -26.82 -13.87 9.73
N CYS A 349 -27.55 -14.75 9.05
CA CYS A 349 -29.01 -14.66 8.96
C CYS A 349 -29.66 -14.78 10.34
N ARG A 350 -30.42 -13.76 10.73
CA ARG A 350 -31.15 -13.74 12.00
C ARG A 350 -32.58 -13.25 11.75
N HIS A 351 -33.56 -13.98 12.27
CA HIS A 351 -34.98 -13.68 12.07
C HIS A 351 -35.40 -13.56 10.59
N GLY A 352 -34.76 -14.34 9.70
CA GLY A 352 -35.04 -14.34 8.26
C GLY A 352 -34.46 -13.15 7.50
N LEU A 353 -33.57 -12.37 8.12
CA LEU A 353 -32.93 -11.20 7.52
C LEU A 353 -31.40 -11.32 7.59
N ILE A 354 -30.73 -10.80 6.56
CA ILE A 354 -29.28 -10.65 6.49
C ILE A 354 -28.91 -9.26 7.00
N PRO A 355 -27.91 -9.10 7.88
CA PRO A 355 -27.51 -7.79 8.37
C PRO A 355 -26.88 -6.95 7.26
N ASN A 356 -27.03 -5.63 7.40
CA ASN A 356 -26.35 -4.70 6.49
C ASN A 356 -24.88 -4.46 6.87
N VAL A 357 -24.55 -4.54 8.16
CA VAL A 357 -23.20 -4.36 8.69
C VAL A 357 -22.79 -5.65 9.38
N PHE A 358 -21.62 -6.18 9.02
CA PHE A 358 -21.06 -7.35 9.68
C PHE A 358 -20.24 -6.92 10.89
N PRO A 359 -20.23 -7.71 11.98
CA PRO A 359 -19.39 -7.42 13.12
C PRO A 359 -17.90 -7.55 12.72
N ASP A 360 -17.08 -6.66 13.27
CA ASP A 360 -15.63 -6.68 13.11
C ASP A 360 -14.96 -7.83 13.91
N VAL A 361 -15.74 -8.59 14.70
CA VAL A 361 -15.29 -9.72 15.53
C VAL A 361 -16.15 -10.96 15.31
#